data_AF-A0A836VZ04-F1
#
_entry.id   AF-A0A836VZ04-F1
#
_cell.length_a   1.000
_cell.length_b   1.000
_cell.length_c   1.000
_cell.angle_alpha   90.00
_cell.angle_beta   90.00
_cell.angle_gamma   90.00
#
_symmetry.space_group_name_H-M   'P 1'
#
loop_
_entity.id
_entity.type
_entity.pdbx_description
1 polymer ?
#
loop_
_entity_poly.entity_id
_entity_poly.type
_entity_poly.pdbx_seq_one_letter_code
_entity_poly.pdbx_strand_id
1 'polypeptide(L)'
;MVKRVIFILFLFCIALNYSYADDIYLDIDRDGFPDKAELLNGYDRLNFSTWFAYIALSQYYFPSPMWNEKERDCAGLIRFSYKEALKKHDNKWFSKMPYLVSIKASDILAFNYPNVPFIGERLFRITPGVFKYKDISHIEDFFSSYANTYHLIKFNMVKLGRKKDLAKKGDILVFFNPYDRNMPYHTMIFIGRDIFK
;
A
#
# COMPACT_ATOMS: atom_id res chain seq x y z
N MET A 1 28.41 5.70 15.36
CA MET A 1 29.61 5.09 14.73
C MET A 1 29.16 4.48 13.41
N VAL A 2 29.50 5.15 12.31
CA VAL A 2 29.05 4.84 10.95
C VAL A 2 29.89 3.68 10.40
N LYS A 3 29.25 2.66 9.83
CA LYS A 3 29.91 1.73 8.92
C LYS A 3 29.21 1.81 7.56
N ARG A 4 29.79 2.64 6.69
CA ARG A 4 29.58 2.59 5.23
C ARG A 4 30.34 1.37 4.72
N VAL A 5 29.71 0.54 3.93
CA VAL A 5 30.42 -0.40 3.06
C VAL A 5 29.86 -0.20 1.66
N ILE A 6 30.72 0.31 0.78
CA ILE A 6 30.52 0.42 -0.67
C ILE A 6 31.21 -0.80 -1.27
N PHE A 7 30.50 -1.57 -2.08
CA PHE A 7 31.13 -2.47 -3.05
C PHE A 7 30.69 -2.01 -4.44
N ILE A 8 31.63 -1.46 -5.20
CA ILE A 8 31.55 -1.34 -6.65
C ILE A 8 32.48 -2.43 -7.18
N LEU A 9 31.94 -3.37 -7.94
CA LEU A 9 32.75 -4.24 -8.78
C LEU A 9 32.14 -4.22 -10.19
N PHE A 10 32.81 -3.51 -11.10
CA PHE A 10 32.66 -3.70 -12.54
C PHE A 10 33.72 -4.71 -12.96
N LEU A 11 33.30 -5.85 -13.53
CA LEU A 11 34.17 -6.73 -14.31
C LEU A 11 33.33 -7.33 -15.44
N PHE A 12 33.74 -7.01 -16.67
CA PHE A 12 33.12 -7.43 -17.92
C PHE A 12 33.41 -8.91 -18.21
N CYS A 13 32.40 -9.58 -18.79
CA CYS A 13 32.45 -10.76 -19.66
C CYS A 13 33.29 -11.98 -19.26
N ILE A 14 32.60 -13.00 -18.74
CA ILE A 14 32.77 -14.39 -19.21
C ILE A 14 31.37 -14.89 -19.60
N ALA A 15 31.22 -15.28 -20.87
CA ALA A 15 30.05 -15.98 -21.35
C ALA A 15 30.04 -17.39 -20.74
N LEU A 16 29.26 -17.57 -19.67
CA LEU A 16 28.88 -18.88 -19.17
C LEU A 16 27.46 -19.17 -19.67
N ASN A 17 27.26 -20.42 -20.11
CA ASN A 17 25.99 -20.96 -20.53
C ASN A 17 24.88 -20.58 -19.53
N TYR A 18 24.01 -19.65 -19.92
CA TYR A 18 22.82 -19.32 -19.15
C TYR A 18 21.88 -20.53 -19.17
N SER A 19 21.86 -21.30 -18.09
CA SER A 19 20.66 -22.04 -17.74
C SER A 19 19.55 -21.03 -17.52
N TYR A 20 18.44 -21.18 -18.25
CA TYR A 20 17.29 -20.27 -18.31
C TYR A 20 16.45 -20.24 -17.01
N ALA A 21 17.08 -20.24 -15.83
CA ALA A 21 16.40 -20.46 -14.55
C ALA A 21 17.01 -19.74 -13.34
N ASP A 22 17.64 -18.58 -13.53
CA ASP A 22 17.95 -17.68 -12.41
C ASP A 22 16.78 -16.68 -12.24
N ASP A 23 16.06 -16.81 -11.11
CA ASP A 23 15.02 -15.89 -10.65
C ASP A 23 15.50 -14.43 -10.79
N ILE A 24 15.00 -13.71 -11.81
CA ILE A 24 15.16 -12.25 -11.86
C ILE A 24 14.41 -11.71 -10.65
N TYR A 25 15.16 -11.25 -9.64
CA TYR A 25 14.58 -10.60 -8.46
C TYR A 25 13.90 -9.31 -8.92
N LEU A 26 12.56 -9.30 -8.82
CA LEU A 26 11.72 -8.12 -9.07
C LEU A 26 11.46 -7.32 -7.79
N ASP A 27 11.87 -7.87 -6.65
CA ASP A 27 11.70 -7.39 -5.29
C ASP A 27 13.10 -7.32 -4.66
N ILE A 28 13.75 -6.16 -4.80
CA ILE A 28 15.16 -5.99 -4.43
C ILE A 28 15.32 -5.89 -2.91
N ASP A 29 14.37 -5.23 -2.24
CA ASP A 29 14.42 -5.00 -0.79
C ASP A 29 13.80 -6.15 0.04
N ARG A 30 13.17 -7.12 -0.64
CA ARG A 30 12.63 -8.38 -0.09
C ARG A 30 11.45 -8.17 0.83
N ASP A 31 10.68 -7.10 0.62
CA ASP A 31 9.47 -6.84 1.37
C ASP A 31 8.27 -7.68 0.86
N GLY A 32 8.41 -8.26 -0.33
CA GLY A 32 7.45 -9.14 -0.96
C GLY A 32 6.55 -8.49 -2.01
N PHE A 33 6.78 -7.22 -2.32
CA PHE A 33 6.17 -6.53 -3.44
C PHE A 33 7.18 -6.40 -4.58
N PRO A 34 6.75 -6.51 -5.85
CA PRO A 34 7.64 -6.15 -6.95
C PRO A 34 7.93 -4.64 -6.90
N ASP A 35 9.18 -4.22 -6.99
CA ASP A 35 9.63 -2.82 -6.91
C ASP A 35 8.87 -1.90 -7.89
N LYS A 36 8.47 -2.42 -9.06
CA LYS A 36 7.68 -1.64 -10.06
C LYS A 36 6.25 -1.36 -9.61
N ALA A 37 5.72 -2.10 -8.64
CA ALA A 37 4.42 -1.88 -8.01
C ALA A 37 4.51 -0.96 -6.78
N GLU A 38 5.69 -0.42 -6.48
CA GLU A 38 5.89 0.45 -5.33
C GLU A 38 5.99 1.93 -5.71
N LEU A 39 5.64 2.80 -4.75
CA LEU A 39 5.87 4.24 -4.86
C LEU A 39 7.28 4.56 -4.35
N LEU A 40 8.26 4.50 -5.25
CA LEU A 40 9.68 4.61 -4.90
C LEU A 40 10.16 6.04 -4.60
N ASN A 41 9.45 7.08 -5.09
CA ASN A 41 9.84 8.47 -4.92
C ASN A 41 9.04 9.18 -3.80
N GLY A 42 9.59 10.27 -3.26
CA GLY A 42 8.95 11.01 -2.16
C GLY A 42 7.69 11.78 -2.57
N TYR A 43 7.57 12.18 -3.83
CA TYR A 43 6.44 12.95 -4.35
C TYR A 43 5.17 12.09 -4.43
N ASP A 44 5.26 10.91 -5.05
CA ASP A 44 4.15 9.96 -5.15
C ASP A 44 3.74 9.45 -3.77
N ARG A 45 4.69 9.17 -2.88
CA ARG A 45 4.38 8.78 -1.48
C ARG A 45 3.61 9.88 -0.74
N LEU A 46 3.99 11.14 -0.92
CA LEU A 46 3.29 12.28 -0.31
C LEU A 46 1.87 12.44 -0.88
N ASN A 47 1.72 12.39 -2.21
CA ASN A 47 0.41 12.50 -2.86
C ASN A 47 -0.50 11.33 -2.46
N PHE A 48 0.00 10.10 -2.51
CA PHE A 48 -0.72 8.91 -2.07
C PHE A 48 -1.17 9.03 -0.61
N SER A 49 -0.25 9.34 0.31
CA SER A 49 -0.59 9.45 1.74
C SER A 49 -1.65 10.53 2.01
N THR A 50 -1.63 11.62 1.24
CA THR A 50 -2.63 12.70 1.31
C THR A 50 -3.99 12.23 0.80
N TRP A 51 -4.05 11.65 -0.41
CA TRP A 51 -5.28 11.08 -0.95
C TRP A 51 -5.87 10.02 -0.02
N PHE A 52 -5.03 9.08 0.42
CA PHE A 52 -5.41 8.00 1.33
C PHE A 52 -6.08 8.53 2.61
N ALA A 53 -5.46 9.52 3.28
CA ALA A 53 -5.99 10.08 4.51
C ALA A 53 -7.28 10.88 4.30
N TYR A 54 -7.38 11.68 3.24
CA TYR A 54 -8.57 12.53 3.01
C TYR A 54 -9.76 11.75 2.45
N ILE A 55 -9.51 10.72 1.63
CA ILE A 55 -10.55 9.77 1.23
C ILE A 55 -11.11 9.08 2.47
N ALA A 56 -10.24 8.60 3.37
CA ALA A 56 -10.66 7.98 4.63
C ALA A 56 -11.48 8.94 5.50
N LEU A 57 -11.01 10.19 5.67
CA LEU A 57 -11.72 11.23 6.41
C LEU A 57 -13.10 11.51 5.82
N SER A 58 -13.23 11.55 4.49
CA SER A 58 -14.53 11.80 3.84
C SER A 58 -15.59 10.77 4.23
N GLN A 59 -15.17 9.53 4.51
CA GLN A 59 -16.09 8.45 4.88
C GLN A 59 -16.66 8.62 6.29
N TYR A 60 -16.03 9.42 7.15
CA TYR A 60 -16.58 9.77 8.47
C TYR A 60 -17.85 10.62 8.33
N TYR A 61 -17.89 11.53 7.36
CA TYR A 61 -19.04 12.41 7.14
C TYR A 61 -20.15 11.69 6.38
N PHE A 62 -19.82 11.15 5.21
CA PHE A 62 -20.77 10.43 4.36
C PHE A 62 -20.05 9.27 3.67
N PRO A 63 -20.32 8.01 4.07
CA PRO A 63 -19.76 6.85 3.39
C PRO A 63 -20.09 6.89 1.90
N SER A 64 -19.06 6.78 1.06
CA SER A 64 -19.21 6.76 -0.38
C SER A 64 -20.09 5.59 -0.82
N PRO A 65 -20.99 5.77 -1.80
CA PRO A 65 -21.70 4.67 -2.44
C PRO A 65 -20.76 3.62 -3.06
N MET A 66 -19.52 4.00 -3.37
CA MET A 66 -18.49 3.09 -3.88
C MET A 66 -17.92 2.18 -2.79
N TRP A 67 -18.11 2.49 -1.50
CA TRP A 67 -17.65 1.66 -0.40
C TRP A 67 -18.68 0.58 -0.08
N ASN A 68 -18.37 -0.65 -0.50
CA ASN A 68 -19.18 -1.85 -0.27
C ASN A 68 -19.61 -1.96 1.20
N GLU A 69 -20.93 -2.03 1.42
CA GLU A 69 -21.54 -2.10 2.75
C GLU A 69 -21.03 -3.26 3.60
N LYS A 70 -20.78 -4.42 2.96
CA LYS A 70 -20.26 -5.62 3.65
C LYS A 70 -18.80 -5.49 4.09
N GLU A 71 -18.11 -4.46 3.64
CA GLU A 71 -16.72 -4.17 3.96
C GLU A 71 -16.57 -2.83 4.71
N ARG A 72 -17.63 -2.32 5.33
CA ARG A 72 -17.56 -1.10 6.15
C ARG A 72 -17.04 -1.41 7.56
N ASP A 73 -15.83 -1.96 7.60
CA ASP A 73 -15.07 -2.24 8.81
C ASP A 73 -13.73 -1.47 8.82
N CYS A 74 -12.97 -1.59 9.91
CA CYS A 74 -11.69 -0.88 10.06
C CYS A 74 -10.65 -1.24 9.00
N ALA A 75 -10.57 -2.49 8.57
CA ALA A 75 -9.67 -2.92 7.50
C ALA A 75 -10.22 -2.54 6.13
N GLY A 76 -11.55 -2.52 5.96
CA GLY A 76 -12.22 -2.13 4.74
C GLY A 76 -12.11 -0.64 4.46
N LEU A 77 -12.05 0.21 5.49
CA LEU A 77 -11.70 1.62 5.32
C LEU A 77 -10.30 1.77 4.73
N ILE A 78 -9.33 0.98 5.20
CA ILE A 78 -7.97 0.94 4.63
C ILE A 78 -8.03 0.46 3.18
N ARG A 79 -8.68 -0.69 2.92
CA ARG A 79 -8.75 -1.25 1.57
C ARG A 79 -9.39 -0.28 0.58
N PHE A 80 -10.52 0.33 0.95
CA PHE A 80 -11.25 1.29 0.14
C PHE A 80 -10.38 2.52 -0.13
N SER A 81 -9.87 3.17 0.93
CA SER A 81 -9.08 4.39 0.79
C SER A 81 -7.78 4.15 0.00
N TYR A 82 -7.14 2.99 0.17
CA TYR A 82 -5.92 2.61 -0.55
C TYR A 82 -6.20 2.44 -2.05
N LYS A 83 -7.27 1.70 -2.40
CA LYS A 83 -7.68 1.50 -3.81
C LYS A 83 -8.02 2.82 -4.47
N GLU A 84 -8.80 3.66 -3.81
CA GLU A 84 -9.23 4.94 -4.38
C GLU A 84 -8.06 5.92 -4.50
N ALA A 85 -7.14 5.97 -3.53
CA ALA A 85 -5.96 6.84 -3.58
C ALA A 85 -4.96 6.50 -4.69
N LEU A 86 -4.98 5.26 -5.19
CA LEU A 86 -4.18 4.84 -6.34
C LEU A 86 -4.87 5.09 -7.69
N LYS A 87 -6.11 5.56 -7.73
CA LYS A 87 -6.79 5.84 -9.01
C LYS A 87 -6.36 7.19 -9.55
N LYS A 88 -6.64 7.37 -10.84
CA LYS A 88 -6.61 8.68 -11.48
C LYS A 88 -7.80 9.50 -10.97
N HIS A 89 -7.54 10.68 -10.42
CA HIS A 89 -8.58 11.54 -9.85
C HIS A 89 -9.09 12.54 -10.91
N ASP A 90 -9.69 12.01 -11.98
CA ASP A 90 -10.32 12.80 -13.04
C ASP A 90 -11.78 13.14 -12.74
N ASN A 91 -12.44 13.89 -13.63
CA ASN A 91 -13.85 14.28 -13.48
C ASN A 91 -14.80 13.08 -13.31
N LYS A 92 -14.48 11.93 -13.89
CA LYS A 92 -15.29 10.70 -13.77
C LYS A 92 -15.10 10.04 -12.41
N TRP A 93 -13.92 10.17 -11.81
CA TRP A 93 -13.71 9.75 -10.43
C TRP A 93 -14.43 10.69 -9.45
N PHE A 94 -14.29 12.01 -9.62
CA PHE A 94 -14.95 12.99 -8.75
C PHE A 94 -16.48 12.88 -8.74
N SER A 95 -17.11 12.58 -9.89
CA SER A 95 -18.57 12.39 -9.93
C SER A 95 -19.08 11.22 -9.10
N LYS A 96 -18.19 10.27 -8.73
CA LYS A 96 -18.49 9.14 -7.85
C LYS A 96 -18.16 9.42 -6.37
N MET A 97 -17.56 10.57 -6.07
CA MET A 97 -17.12 10.97 -4.73
C MET A 97 -17.77 12.31 -4.32
N PRO A 98 -19.10 12.40 -4.24
CA PRO A 98 -19.81 13.67 -4.04
C PRO A 98 -19.55 14.35 -2.68
N TYR A 99 -19.09 13.59 -1.68
CA TYR A 99 -18.84 14.08 -0.32
C TYR A 99 -17.34 14.12 0.04
N LEU A 100 -16.49 14.17 -0.97
CA LEU A 100 -15.05 14.27 -0.77
C LEU A 100 -14.72 15.61 -0.08
N VAL A 101 -13.98 15.54 1.03
CA VAL A 101 -13.39 16.74 1.63
C VAL A 101 -12.40 17.38 0.65
N SER A 102 -12.20 18.70 0.71
CA SER A 102 -11.25 19.36 -0.21
C SER A 102 -9.83 18.82 -0.05
N ILE A 103 -9.23 18.33 -1.14
CA ILE A 103 -7.88 17.76 -1.17
C ILE A 103 -6.98 18.64 -2.02
N LYS A 104 -5.80 18.97 -1.50
CA LYS A 104 -4.74 19.66 -2.23
C LYS A 104 -3.58 18.70 -2.47
N ALA A 105 -3.77 17.78 -3.40
CA ALA A 105 -2.76 16.84 -3.85
C ALA A 105 -2.91 16.61 -5.36
N SER A 106 -1.78 16.42 -6.04
CA SER A 106 -1.80 15.93 -7.42
C SER A 106 -1.95 14.41 -7.43
N ASP A 107 -2.18 13.84 -8.61
CA ASP A 107 -2.15 12.38 -8.78
C ASP A 107 -0.73 11.82 -8.60
N ILE A 108 -0.68 10.53 -8.28
CA ILE A 108 0.55 9.74 -8.36
C ILE A 108 0.94 9.55 -9.83
N LEU A 109 2.24 9.52 -10.12
CA LEU A 109 2.77 9.43 -11.47
C LEU A 109 3.21 8.01 -11.84
N ALA A 110 3.66 7.22 -10.87
CA ALA A 110 4.23 5.88 -11.12
C ALA A 110 3.29 4.93 -11.87
N PHE A 111 2.03 4.84 -11.43
CA PHE A 111 0.98 3.99 -12.01
C PHE A 111 -0.37 4.41 -11.46
N ASN A 112 -1.46 3.83 -11.98
CA ASN A 112 -2.81 4.03 -11.43
C ASN A 112 -3.58 2.71 -11.38
N TYR A 113 -4.28 2.45 -10.27
CA TYR A 113 -5.21 1.32 -10.14
C TYR A 113 -6.32 1.41 -11.21
N PRO A 114 -6.69 0.30 -11.88
CA PRO A 114 -6.31 -1.09 -11.61
C PRO A 114 -5.01 -1.58 -12.27
N ASN A 115 -4.29 -0.73 -13.00
CA ASN A 115 -3.11 -1.12 -13.77
C ASN A 115 -1.82 -1.00 -12.95
N VAL A 116 -1.76 -1.68 -11.80
CA VAL A 116 -0.53 -1.75 -10.99
C VAL A 116 0.40 -2.81 -11.58
N PRO A 117 1.69 -2.50 -11.85
CA PRO A 117 2.61 -3.45 -12.48
C PRO A 117 2.65 -4.81 -11.77
N PHE A 118 2.56 -5.88 -12.53
CA PHE A 118 2.55 -7.29 -12.09
C PHE A 118 1.34 -7.75 -11.25
N ILE A 119 0.79 -6.90 -10.37
CA ILE A 119 -0.24 -7.30 -9.39
C ILE A 119 -1.66 -6.84 -9.77
N GLY A 120 -1.80 -5.85 -10.66
CA GLY A 120 -3.10 -5.39 -11.18
C GLY A 120 -4.10 -5.02 -10.08
N GLU A 121 -5.26 -5.68 -10.07
CA GLU A 121 -6.31 -5.46 -9.07
C GLU A 121 -6.02 -6.11 -7.69
N ARG A 122 -5.03 -7.00 -7.62
CA ARG A 122 -4.68 -7.76 -6.43
C ARG A 122 -3.67 -6.98 -5.59
N LEU A 123 -4.14 -5.90 -4.99
CA LEU A 123 -3.26 -4.95 -4.28
C LEU A 123 -2.63 -5.50 -3.00
N PHE A 124 -3.27 -6.50 -2.37
CA PHE A 124 -2.89 -6.89 -1.02
C PHE A 124 -2.19 -8.24 -1.00
N ARG A 125 -1.02 -8.24 -0.37
CA ARG A 125 -0.25 -9.44 -0.14
C ARG A 125 -0.91 -10.34 0.92
N ILE A 126 -0.98 -11.63 0.66
CA ILE A 126 -1.59 -12.62 1.56
C ILE A 126 -0.65 -13.77 1.98
N THR A 127 0.50 -13.91 1.32
CA THR A 127 1.48 -14.97 1.57
C THR A 127 2.87 -14.33 1.80
N PRO A 128 3.70 -14.83 2.75
CA PRO A 128 5.05 -14.31 2.97
C PRO A 128 6.04 -14.73 1.87
N GLY A 129 7.22 -14.10 1.85
CA GLY A 129 8.33 -14.47 0.96
C GLY A 129 8.89 -13.27 0.19
N VAL A 130 9.84 -13.53 -0.72
CA VAL A 130 10.31 -12.57 -1.71
C VAL A 130 9.51 -12.76 -3.00
N PHE A 131 9.13 -11.69 -3.69
CA PHE A 131 8.43 -11.79 -4.97
C PHE A 131 9.40 -12.09 -6.12
N LYS A 132 9.07 -13.08 -6.94
CA LYS A 132 9.92 -13.58 -8.02
C LYS A 132 9.19 -13.52 -9.36
N TYR A 133 9.96 -13.49 -10.45
CA TYR A 133 9.38 -13.46 -11.80
C TYR A 133 8.41 -14.63 -12.06
N LYS A 134 8.73 -15.84 -11.58
CA LYS A 134 7.86 -17.01 -11.72
C LYS A 134 6.52 -16.91 -10.98
N ASP A 135 6.42 -16.03 -9.98
CA ASP A 135 5.21 -15.86 -9.18
C ASP A 135 4.13 -15.12 -9.99
N ILE A 136 4.50 -14.44 -11.09
CA ILE A 136 3.58 -13.71 -11.97
C ILE A 136 2.50 -14.64 -12.55
N SER A 137 2.84 -15.90 -12.88
CA SER A 137 1.87 -16.85 -13.43
C SER A 137 0.91 -17.45 -12.39
N HIS A 138 1.16 -17.20 -11.10
CA HIS A 138 0.38 -17.69 -9.97
C HIS A 138 0.09 -16.56 -8.97
N ILE A 139 -0.16 -15.36 -9.48
CA ILE A 139 -0.22 -14.14 -8.67
C ILE A 139 -1.28 -14.21 -7.56
N GLU A 140 -2.35 -14.97 -7.78
CA GLU A 140 -3.43 -15.23 -6.82
C GLU A 140 -2.99 -15.98 -5.56
N ASP A 141 -1.88 -16.72 -5.60
CA ASP A 141 -1.33 -17.40 -4.43
C ASP A 141 -0.63 -16.42 -3.48
N PHE A 142 -0.25 -15.25 -3.98
CA PHE A 142 0.54 -14.25 -3.26
C PHE A 142 -0.24 -12.98 -2.96
N PHE A 143 -1.16 -12.61 -3.85
CA PHE A 143 -1.91 -11.37 -3.78
C PHE A 143 -3.41 -11.57 -3.98
N SER A 144 -4.19 -10.69 -3.35
CA SER A 144 -5.64 -10.65 -3.45
C SER A 144 -6.15 -9.21 -3.54
N SER A 145 -7.33 -9.03 -4.12
CA SER A 145 -8.05 -7.75 -4.09
C SER A 145 -8.66 -7.46 -2.71
N TYR A 146 -8.59 -8.44 -1.79
CA TYR A 146 -9.08 -8.36 -0.42
C TYR A 146 -8.04 -8.88 0.58
N ALA A 147 -7.87 -8.17 1.69
CA ALA A 147 -7.09 -8.61 2.84
C ALA A 147 -7.77 -8.19 4.14
N ASN A 148 -7.94 -9.14 5.07
CA ASN A 148 -8.42 -8.82 6.41
C ASN A 148 -7.32 -8.15 7.26
N THR A 149 -7.67 -7.71 8.46
CA THR A 149 -6.75 -6.99 9.37
C THR A 149 -5.46 -7.77 9.64
N TYR A 150 -5.54 -9.10 9.78
CA TYR A 150 -4.36 -9.95 9.98
C TYR A 150 -3.40 -9.88 8.79
N HIS A 151 -3.89 -10.08 7.57
CA HIS A 151 -3.05 -10.04 6.37
C HIS A 151 -2.46 -8.64 6.14
N LEU A 152 -3.24 -7.58 6.38
CA LEU A 152 -2.74 -6.21 6.25
C LEU A 152 -1.56 -5.96 7.21
N ILE A 153 -1.72 -6.26 8.50
CA ILE A 153 -0.68 -6.05 9.51
C ILE A 153 0.56 -6.92 9.24
N LYS A 154 0.36 -8.19 8.85
CA LYS A 154 1.44 -9.15 8.71
C LYS A 154 2.24 -8.90 7.42
N PHE A 155 1.57 -8.62 6.30
CA PHE A 155 2.19 -8.69 4.97
C PHE A 155 2.17 -7.37 4.18
N ASN A 156 1.44 -6.33 4.63
CA ASN A 156 1.22 -5.10 3.86
C ASN A 156 1.64 -3.83 4.62
N MET A 157 2.23 -3.96 5.80
CA MET A 157 2.59 -2.82 6.64
C MET A 157 4.02 -2.94 7.17
N VAL A 158 4.72 -1.82 7.21
CA VAL A 158 6.01 -1.68 7.87
C VAL A 158 5.84 -1.03 9.23
N LYS A 159 6.45 -1.61 10.27
CA LYS A 159 6.34 -1.11 11.64
C LYS A 159 7.25 0.11 11.85
N LEU A 160 6.65 1.28 12.03
CA LEU A 160 7.37 2.54 12.32
C LEU A 160 7.74 2.73 13.80
N GLY A 161 6.99 2.11 14.72
CA GLY A 161 7.24 2.22 16.16
C GLY A 161 5.96 2.39 16.97
N ARG A 162 6.07 2.95 18.18
CA ARG A 162 4.94 3.17 19.11
C ARG A 162 4.77 4.64 19.54
N LYS A 163 5.65 5.53 19.09
CA LYS A 163 5.62 6.95 19.49
C LYS A 163 4.57 7.67 18.62
N LYS A 164 3.44 8.02 19.22
CA LYS A 164 2.33 8.72 18.54
C LYS A 164 2.77 10.02 17.86
N ASP A 165 3.74 10.73 18.43
CA ASP A 165 4.20 12.03 17.93
C ASP A 165 5.03 11.93 16.64
N LEU A 166 5.38 10.70 16.23
CA LEU A 166 6.04 10.44 14.95
C LEU A 166 5.05 10.10 13.83
N ALA A 167 3.77 9.87 14.15
CA ALA A 167 2.76 9.53 13.16
C ALA A 167 2.56 10.70 12.18
N LYS A 168 2.64 10.38 10.89
CA LYS A 168 2.36 11.28 9.79
C LYS A 168 1.01 10.95 9.18
N LYS A 169 0.44 11.95 8.50
CA LYS A 169 -0.81 11.79 7.78
C LYS A 169 -0.74 10.59 6.84
N GLY A 170 -1.75 9.73 6.90
CA GLY A 170 -1.81 8.47 6.15
C GLY A 170 -1.18 7.27 6.85
N ASP A 171 -0.44 7.45 7.96
CA ASP A 171 0.05 6.33 8.75
C ASP A 171 -1.12 5.56 9.38
N ILE A 172 -0.91 4.26 9.62
CA ILE A 172 -1.90 3.38 10.22
C ILE A 172 -1.56 3.15 11.69
N LEU A 173 -2.53 3.40 12.57
CA LEU A 173 -2.48 3.04 13.98
C LEU A 173 -3.13 1.68 14.17
N VAL A 174 -2.41 0.76 14.82
CA VAL A 174 -2.89 -0.59 15.12
C VAL A 174 -3.00 -0.74 16.64
N PHE A 175 -4.21 -1.00 17.12
CA PHE A 175 -4.49 -1.30 18.51
C PHE A 175 -4.78 -2.79 18.65
N PHE A 176 -4.13 -3.43 19.62
CA PHE A 176 -4.29 -4.85 19.89
C PHE A 176 -5.00 -5.05 21.24
N ASN A 177 -6.14 -5.74 21.22
CA ASN A 177 -6.86 -6.17 22.41
C ASN A 177 -6.78 -7.70 22.52
N PRO A 178 -5.95 -8.25 23.42
CA PRO A 178 -5.76 -9.69 23.55
C PRO A 178 -7.01 -10.42 24.10
N TYR A 179 -7.98 -9.69 24.66
CA TYR A 179 -9.19 -10.28 25.24
C TYR A 179 -10.33 -10.42 24.23
N ASP A 180 -10.25 -9.75 23.08
CA ASP A 180 -11.20 -9.95 21.98
C ASP A 180 -10.69 -11.08 21.07
N ARG A 181 -11.31 -12.25 21.18
CA ARG A 181 -10.92 -13.43 20.39
C ARG A 181 -11.34 -13.33 18.92
N ASN A 182 -12.33 -12.50 18.61
CA ASN A 182 -12.92 -12.41 17.28
C ASN A 182 -12.26 -11.28 16.47
N MET A 183 -12.02 -10.14 17.10
CA MET A 183 -11.43 -8.95 16.49
C MET A 183 -10.30 -8.38 17.36
N PRO A 184 -9.18 -9.11 17.53
CA PRO A 184 -8.10 -8.68 18.40
C PRO A 184 -7.39 -7.41 17.92
N TYR A 185 -7.60 -7.00 16.68
CA TYR A 185 -6.98 -5.82 16.09
C TYR A 185 -8.01 -4.78 15.67
N HIS A 186 -7.78 -3.53 16.07
CA HIS A 186 -8.49 -2.36 15.56
C HIS A 186 -7.50 -1.45 14.83
N THR A 187 -7.86 -1.01 13.62
CA THR A 187 -7.01 -0.15 12.80
C THR A 187 -7.65 1.21 12.56
N MET A 188 -6.82 2.25 12.60
CA MET A 188 -7.23 3.62 12.30
C MET A 188 -6.23 4.27 11.33
N ILE A 189 -6.72 5.18 10.48
CA ILE A 189 -5.87 5.98 9.60
C ILE A 189 -5.62 7.33 10.29
N PHE A 190 -4.35 7.71 10.46
CA PHE A 190 -3.99 8.97 11.08
C PHE A 190 -4.15 10.11 10.08
N ILE A 191 -5.07 11.04 10.38
CA ILE A 191 -5.41 12.14 9.46
C ILE A 191 -4.54 13.40 9.65
N GLY A 192 -3.76 13.48 10.73
CA GLY A 192 -2.95 14.68 11.04
C GLY A 192 -3.68 15.73 11.87
N ARG A 193 -2.96 16.79 12.26
CA ARG A 193 -3.45 17.88 13.13
C ARG A 193 -3.85 19.14 12.36
N ASP A 194 -3.59 19.16 11.06
CA ASP A 194 -3.69 20.30 10.14
C ASP A 194 -5.04 20.39 9.43
N ILE A 195 -5.95 19.43 9.63
CA ILE A 195 -7.24 19.36 8.94
C ILE A 195 -8.32 20.25 9.58
N PHE A 196 -8.17 20.61 10.86
CA PHE A 196 -9.14 21.43 11.60
C PHE A 196 -8.68 22.89 11.79
N LYS A 197 -7.70 23.34 11.00
CA LYS A 197 -7.17 24.71 11.07
C LYS A 197 -7.68 25.56 9.91
#